data_AF-A0A2D4JIY7-F1
#
_entry.id   AF-A0A2D4JIY7-F1
#
_cell.length_a   1.000
_cell.length_b   1.000
_cell.length_c   1.000
_cell.angle_alpha   90.00
_cell.angle_beta   90.00
_cell.angle_gamma   90.00
#
_symmetry.space_group_name_H-M   'P 1'
#
loop_
_entity.id
_entity.type
_entity.pdbx_description
1 polymer ?
#
loop_
_entity_poly.entity_id
_entity_poly.type
_entity_poly.pdbx_seq_one_letter_code
_entity_poly.pdbx_strand_id
1 'polypeptide(L)'
;MPILPKALLIRFFSEYITSDDSFPKALETNQHVPVESNHLFKFVNWSNWLPERFKKGHIYTDPSHRNSKIGSKYQSFLDPRAAPLLVEDIKLRGLPLTYIVTCQYDILRDDGIIYASRLKEAGVQVAYEHVDNAFHGSIIFISDTFTLNIGQRMANNYIEWLNKNL
;
A
#
# COMPACT_ATOMS: atom_id res chain seq x y z
N MET A 1 -8.40 -6.49 17.50
CA MET A 1 -8.15 -5.11 17.02
C MET A 1 -6.95 -5.16 16.09
N PRO A 2 -7.00 -4.64 14.86
CA PRO A 2 -5.83 -4.65 13.97
C PRO A 2 -4.71 -3.81 14.60
N ILE A 3 -3.46 -4.28 14.49
CA ILE A 3 -2.28 -3.60 15.06
C ILE A 3 -2.02 -2.24 14.39
N LEU A 4 -2.36 -2.11 13.09
CA LEU A 4 -2.32 -0.85 12.35
C LEU A 4 -3.73 -0.40 11.95
N PRO A 5 -4.47 0.31 12.82
CA PRO A 5 -5.75 0.91 12.45
C PRO A 5 -5.57 2.15 11.56
N LYS A 6 -6.63 2.55 10.83
CA LYS A 6 -6.65 3.74 9.95
C LYS A 6 -6.12 5.01 10.64
N ALA A 7 -6.53 5.26 11.88
CA ALA A 7 -6.11 6.44 12.63
C ALA A 7 -4.59 6.47 12.85
N LEU A 8 -3.98 5.31 13.12
CA LEU A 8 -2.53 5.21 13.31
C LEU A 8 -1.77 5.36 11.99
N LEU A 9 -2.26 4.78 10.90
CA LEU A 9 -1.69 4.99 9.56
C LEU A 9 -1.73 6.48 9.17
N ILE A 10 -2.87 7.14 9.36
CA ILE A 10 -3.01 8.59 9.06
C ILE A 10 -2.01 9.39 9.88
N ARG A 11 -1.83 9.07 11.16
CA ARG A 11 -0.86 9.75 12.02
C ARG A 11 0.56 9.60 11.49
N PHE A 12 1.04 8.36 11.29
CA PHE A 12 2.41 8.12 10.81
C PHE A 12 2.67 8.77 9.45
N PHE A 13 1.72 8.65 8.52
CA PHE A 13 1.86 9.26 7.21
C PHE A 13 1.84 10.78 7.27
N SER A 14 1.00 11.37 8.13
CA SER A 14 0.97 12.84 8.30
C SER A 14 2.27 13.35 8.90
N GLU A 15 2.76 12.73 9.98
CA GLU A 15 4.01 13.11 10.66
C GLU A 15 5.22 13.02 9.73
N TYR A 16 5.21 12.11 8.75
CA TYR A 16 6.25 12.04 7.71
C TYR A 16 6.21 13.24 6.74
N ILE A 17 5.02 13.78 6.46
CA ILE A 17 4.80 14.84 5.47
C ILE A 17 4.90 16.24 6.07
N THR A 18 4.29 16.46 7.24
CA THR A 18 4.14 17.79 7.86
C THR A 18 3.74 17.69 9.33
N SER A 19 4.01 18.75 10.10
CA SER A 19 3.52 18.92 11.47
C SER A 19 2.21 19.71 11.56
N ASP A 20 1.53 19.97 10.43
CA ASP A 20 0.26 20.70 10.36
C ASP A 20 -0.95 19.77 10.55
N ASP A 21 -1.68 19.95 11.65
CA ASP A 21 -2.83 19.13 12.04
C ASP A 21 -4.01 19.17 11.06
N SER A 22 -4.05 20.14 10.14
CA SER A 22 -5.08 20.17 9.09
C SER A 22 -4.90 19.06 8.05
N PHE A 23 -3.67 18.56 7.85
CA PHE A 23 -3.36 17.49 6.90
C PHE A 23 -3.95 16.12 7.28
N PRO A 24 -3.78 15.59 8.52
CA PRO A 24 -4.43 14.33 8.91
C PRO A 24 -5.95 14.40 8.81
N LYS A 25 -6.56 15.57 9.03
CA LYS A 25 -8.01 15.73 8.86
C LYS A 25 -8.44 15.57 7.39
N ALA A 26 -7.66 16.12 6.46
CA ALA A 26 -7.89 15.95 5.03
C ALA A 26 -7.68 14.51 4.55
N LEU A 27 -6.73 13.77 5.13
CA LEU A 27 -6.58 12.33 4.87
C LEU A 27 -7.79 11.53 5.37
N GLU A 28 -8.25 11.81 6.60
CA GLU A 28 -9.37 11.10 7.22
C GLU A 28 -10.65 11.18 6.38
N THR A 29 -10.94 12.37 5.83
CA THR A 29 -12.13 12.67 5.02
C THR A 29 -11.94 12.45 3.52
N ASN A 30 -10.76 11.96 3.09
CA ASN A 30 -10.41 11.76 1.68
C ASN A 30 -10.50 13.05 0.82
N GLN A 31 -10.08 14.18 1.39
CA GLN A 31 -10.09 15.52 0.75
C GLN A 31 -8.69 16.10 0.58
N HIS A 32 -7.67 15.24 0.43
CA HIS A 32 -6.27 15.63 0.37
C HIS A 32 -5.69 15.64 -1.05
N VAL A 33 -6.41 15.14 -2.06
CA VAL A 33 -5.92 15.11 -3.44
C VAL A 33 -6.43 16.31 -4.25
N PRO A 34 -5.54 17.17 -4.76
CA PRO A 34 -5.95 18.32 -5.55
C PRO A 34 -6.34 17.91 -6.98
N VAL A 35 -7.21 18.71 -7.62
CA VAL A 35 -7.81 18.41 -8.95
C VAL A 35 -6.73 18.23 -10.02
N GLU A 36 -5.66 19.02 -9.92
CA GLU A 36 -4.52 19.03 -10.84
C GLU A 36 -3.81 17.67 -10.89
N SER A 37 -3.88 16.90 -9.79
CA SER A 37 -3.28 15.56 -9.67
C SER A 37 -4.19 14.44 -10.19
N ASN A 38 -5.33 14.76 -10.80
CA ASN A 38 -6.31 13.75 -11.24
C ASN A 38 -5.74 12.70 -12.21
N HIS A 39 -4.77 13.11 -13.01
CA HIS A 39 -4.08 12.23 -13.96
C HIS A 39 -3.34 11.06 -13.29
N LEU A 40 -3.05 11.14 -11.98
CA LEU A 40 -2.38 10.08 -11.22
C LEU A 40 -3.33 8.95 -10.78
N PHE A 41 -4.65 9.19 -10.69
CA PHE A 41 -5.59 8.19 -10.17
C PHE A 41 -5.67 6.91 -10.99
N LYS A 42 -5.35 6.97 -12.29
CA LYS A 42 -5.26 5.78 -13.14
C LYS A 42 -4.32 4.71 -12.58
N PHE A 43 -3.29 5.12 -11.84
CA PHE A 43 -2.29 4.23 -11.26
C PHE A 43 -2.74 3.52 -9.97
N VAL A 44 -3.76 4.07 -9.29
CA VAL A 44 -4.27 3.60 -7.99
C VAL A 44 -5.76 3.26 -8.04
N ASN A 45 -6.35 3.21 -9.23
CA ASN A 45 -7.74 2.83 -9.39
C ASN A 45 -7.94 1.34 -9.06
N TRP A 46 -8.32 1.06 -7.82
CA TRP A 46 -8.48 -0.30 -7.33
C TRP A 46 -9.56 -1.10 -8.06
N SER A 47 -10.52 -0.46 -8.76
CA SER A 47 -11.49 -1.20 -9.57
C SER A 47 -10.85 -1.96 -10.74
N ASN A 48 -9.74 -1.43 -11.25
CA ASN A 48 -9.01 -2.01 -12.38
C ASN A 48 -7.98 -3.04 -11.90
N TRP A 49 -7.39 -2.79 -10.73
CA TRP A 49 -6.19 -3.51 -10.28
C TRP A 49 -6.46 -4.61 -9.24
N LEU A 50 -7.55 -4.51 -8.47
CA LEU A 50 -7.89 -5.54 -7.49
C LEU A 50 -8.67 -6.69 -8.13
N PRO A 51 -8.31 -7.96 -7.85
CA PRO A 51 -9.16 -9.11 -8.15
C PRO A 51 -10.54 -9.03 -7.46
N GLU A 52 -11.58 -9.57 -8.09
CA GLU A 52 -12.97 -9.52 -7.59
C GLU A 52 -13.12 -9.99 -6.14
N ARG A 53 -12.37 -11.03 -5.72
CA ARG A 53 -12.40 -11.54 -4.35
C ARG A 53 -12.06 -10.49 -3.28
N PHE A 54 -11.31 -9.44 -3.63
CA PHE A 54 -10.91 -8.38 -2.71
C PHE A 54 -11.83 -7.16 -2.74
N LYS A 55 -12.62 -6.97 -3.80
CA LYS A 55 -13.55 -5.84 -3.93
C LYS A 55 -14.75 -5.94 -3.00
N LYS A 56 -15.16 -7.16 -2.60
CA LYS A 56 -16.24 -7.42 -1.62
C LYS A 56 -17.55 -6.65 -1.88
N GLY A 57 -17.89 -6.41 -3.14
CA GLY A 57 -19.09 -5.65 -3.53
C GLY A 57 -19.03 -4.14 -3.22
N HIS A 58 -17.87 -3.61 -2.84
CA HIS A 58 -17.68 -2.17 -2.72
C HIS A 58 -17.78 -1.51 -4.10
N ILE A 59 -18.39 -0.33 -4.14
CA ILE A 59 -18.51 0.49 -5.34
C ILE A 59 -17.34 1.47 -5.36
N TYR A 60 -16.58 1.46 -6.45
CA TYR A 60 -15.55 2.47 -6.68
C TYR A 60 -16.20 3.84 -6.83
N THR A 61 -15.65 4.83 -6.15
CA THR A 61 -16.10 6.22 -6.24
C THR A 61 -14.92 7.09 -6.62
N ASP A 62 -15.19 8.06 -7.48
CA ASP A 62 -14.17 9.02 -7.85
C ASP A 62 -13.73 9.87 -6.66
N PRO A 63 -12.48 10.37 -6.68
CA PRO A 63 -11.93 11.19 -5.61
C PRO A 63 -12.73 12.46 -5.38
N SER A 64 -12.86 12.87 -4.12
CA SER A 64 -13.53 14.11 -3.75
C SER A 64 -12.57 15.29 -3.78
N HIS A 65 -12.86 16.29 -4.60
CA HIS A 65 -12.02 17.50 -4.73
C HIS A 65 -12.43 18.66 -3.82
N ARG A 66 -13.30 18.41 -2.84
CA ARG A 66 -13.95 19.47 -2.04
C ARG A 66 -12.99 20.36 -1.24
N ASN A 67 -11.74 19.94 -1.00
CA ASN A 67 -10.74 20.73 -0.27
C ASN A 67 -9.32 20.59 -0.84
N SER A 68 -9.14 20.92 -2.13
CA SER A 68 -7.84 20.81 -2.82
C SER A 68 -6.70 21.60 -2.16
N LYS A 69 -7.00 22.65 -1.38
CA LYS A 69 -6.00 23.56 -0.80
C LYS A 69 -4.97 22.87 0.10
N ILE A 70 -5.41 21.93 0.94
CA ILE A 70 -4.50 21.21 1.84
C ILE A 70 -3.57 20.30 1.04
N GLY A 71 -4.11 19.60 0.03
CA GLY A 71 -3.32 18.80 -0.91
C GLY A 71 -2.29 19.63 -1.67
N SER A 72 -2.72 20.76 -2.23
CA SER A 72 -1.85 21.70 -2.94
C SER A 72 -0.74 22.27 -2.05
N LYS A 73 -1.00 22.48 -0.76
CA LYS A 73 0.00 22.97 0.21
C LYS A 73 1.10 21.93 0.47
N TYR A 74 0.76 20.64 0.53
CA TYR A 74 1.66 19.58 0.94
C TYR A 74 1.89 18.52 -0.15
N GLN A 75 2.32 18.94 -1.35
CA GLN A 75 2.50 18.03 -2.49
C GLN A 75 3.46 16.84 -2.27
N SER A 76 4.29 16.86 -1.22
CA SER A 76 5.23 15.76 -0.91
C SER A 76 4.55 14.41 -0.66
N PHE A 77 3.26 14.37 -0.32
CA PHE A 77 2.53 13.10 -0.21
C PHE A 77 2.34 12.38 -1.57
N LEU A 78 2.47 13.13 -2.68
CA LEU A 78 2.46 12.60 -4.05
C LEU A 78 3.86 12.29 -4.58
N ASP A 79 4.92 12.56 -3.79
CA ASP A 79 6.29 12.26 -4.19
C ASP A 79 6.45 10.74 -4.38
N PRO A 80 6.96 10.26 -5.53
CA PRO A 80 7.22 8.83 -5.77
C PRO A 80 8.03 8.12 -4.68
N ARG A 81 8.86 8.83 -3.92
CA ARG A 81 9.64 8.29 -2.80
C ARG A 81 8.77 8.00 -1.57
N ALA A 82 7.65 8.70 -1.42
CA ALA A 82 6.66 8.49 -0.38
C ALA A 82 5.51 7.58 -0.87
N ALA A 83 5.11 7.74 -2.13
CA ALA A 83 4.00 7.04 -2.76
C ALA A 83 4.44 6.36 -4.07
N PRO A 84 5.18 5.23 -4.00
CA PRO A 84 5.72 4.54 -5.18
C PRO A 84 4.64 4.05 -6.15
N LEU A 85 3.42 3.86 -5.68
CA LEU A 85 2.26 3.56 -6.52
C LEU A 85 1.92 4.66 -7.53
N LEU A 86 2.42 5.89 -7.39
CA LEU A 86 2.14 6.97 -8.33
C LEU A 86 3.15 7.06 -9.48
N VAL A 87 4.17 6.19 -9.49
CA VAL A 87 5.17 6.10 -10.54
C VAL A 87 4.55 5.59 -11.84
N GLU A 88 4.93 6.15 -12.99
CA GLU A 88 4.49 5.67 -14.30
C GLU A 88 4.99 4.23 -14.59
N ASP A 89 4.17 3.41 -15.26
CA ASP A 89 4.49 1.99 -15.54
C ASP A 89 5.81 1.82 -16.32
N ILE A 90 6.17 2.78 -17.16
CA ILE A 90 7.45 2.75 -17.91
C ILE A 90 8.67 2.75 -16.97
N LYS A 91 8.57 3.43 -15.83
CA LYS A 91 9.64 3.51 -14.82
C LYS A 91 9.68 2.29 -13.91
N LEU A 92 8.63 1.45 -13.94
CA LEU A 92 8.62 0.15 -13.25
C LEU A 92 9.38 -0.92 -14.03
N ARG A 93 9.59 -0.72 -15.34
CA ARG A 93 10.32 -1.68 -16.18
C ARG A 93 11.78 -1.79 -15.74
N GLY A 94 12.32 -3.01 -15.78
CA GLY A 94 13.71 -3.28 -15.43
C GLY A 94 14.01 -3.21 -13.94
N LEU A 95 13.00 -3.04 -13.08
CA LEU A 95 13.15 -3.25 -11.64
C LEU A 95 13.56 -4.70 -11.35
N PRO A 96 14.28 -4.95 -10.24
CA PRO A 96 14.82 -6.27 -9.91
C PRO A 96 13.71 -7.29 -9.65
N LEU A 97 14.10 -8.57 -9.65
CA LEU A 97 13.28 -9.65 -9.12
C LEU A 97 12.73 -9.24 -7.75
N THR A 98 11.39 -9.25 -7.62
CA THR A 98 10.71 -8.67 -6.48
C THR A 98 9.87 -9.73 -5.76
N TYR A 99 9.92 -9.77 -4.43
CA TYR A 99 9.03 -10.57 -3.58
C TYR A 99 8.10 -9.63 -2.81
N ILE A 100 6.78 -9.82 -2.94
CA ILE A 100 5.75 -9.02 -2.27
C ILE A 100 4.82 -9.93 -1.48
N VAL A 101 4.61 -9.59 -0.21
CA VAL A 101 3.63 -10.24 0.66
C VAL A 101 2.58 -9.24 1.09
N THR A 102 1.30 -9.61 1.01
CA THR A 102 0.21 -8.83 1.61
C THR A 102 -0.56 -9.67 2.62
N CYS A 103 -1.17 -9.00 3.60
CA CYS A 103 -1.92 -9.63 4.67
C CYS A 103 -3.40 -9.27 4.55
N GLN A 104 -4.31 -10.22 4.83
CA GLN A 104 -5.74 -9.99 4.65
C GLN A 104 -6.32 -8.88 5.53
N TYR A 105 -5.84 -8.78 6.77
CA TYR A 105 -6.29 -7.79 7.76
C TYR A 105 -5.29 -6.65 7.90
N ASP A 106 -4.88 -6.09 6.76
CA ASP A 106 -3.95 -4.97 6.64
C ASP A 106 -4.60 -3.84 5.82
N ILE A 107 -4.51 -2.62 6.33
CA ILE A 107 -5.00 -1.42 5.65
C ILE A 107 -4.22 -1.12 4.36
N LEU A 108 -2.98 -1.60 4.26
CA LEU A 108 -2.10 -1.46 3.09
C LEU A 108 -2.23 -2.63 2.09
N ARG A 109 -3.13 -3.59 2.34
CA ARG A 109 -3.28 -4.79 1.51
C ARG A 109 -3.50 -4.46 0.05
N ASP A 110 -4.44 -3.56 -0.21
CA ASP A 110 -4.87 -3.24 -1.56
C ASP A 110 -3.77 -2.51 -2.33
N ASP A 111 -3.06 -1.59 -1.69
CA ASP A 111 -1.88 -0.92 -2.24
C ASP A 111 -0.79 -1.93 -2.66
N GLY A 112 -0.52 -2.91 -1.81
CA GLY A 112 0.44 -3.98 -2.11
C GLY A 112 0.00 -4.88 -3.28
N ILE A 113 -1.30 -5.20 -3.37
CA ILE A 113 -1.86 -5.95 -4.52
C ILE A 113 -1.69 -5.14 -5.81
N ILE A 114 -2.06 -3.86 -5.79
CA ILE A 114 -1.96 -2.97 -6.96
C ILE A 114 -0.49 -2.90 -7.42
N TYR A 115 0.45 -2.70 -6.50
CA TYR A 115 1.87 -2.61 -6.85
C TYR A 115 2.39 -3.91 -7.47
N ALA A 116 2.04 -5.07 -6.88
CA ALA A 116 2.42 -6.37 -7.43
C ALA A 116 1.86 -6.62 -8.83
N SER A 117 0.59 -6.26 -9.08
CA SER A 117 -0.04 -6.38 -10.39
C SER A 117 0.66 -5.50 -11.42
N ARG A 118 0.93 -4.24 -11.07
CA ARG A 118 1.57 -3.27 -11.98
C ARG A 118 3.02 -3.63 -12.31
N LEU A 119 3.79 -4.13 -11.35
CA LEU A 119 5.13 -4.64 -11.60
C LEU A 119 5.09 -5.82 -12.60
N LYS A 120 4.16 -6.77 -12.42
CA LYS A 120 3.99 -7.90 -13.35
C LYS A 120 3.64 -7.43 -14.76
N GLU A 121 2.71 -6.48 -14.91
CA GLU A 121 2.37 -5.90 -16.21
C GLU A 121 3.52 -5.14 -16.86
N ALA A 122 4.38 -4.50 -16.05
CA ALA A 122 5.60 -3.87 -16.53
C ALA A 122 6.71 -4.88 -16.91
N GLY A 123 6.46 -6.19 -16.81
CA GLY A 123 7.41 -7.25 -17.17
C GLY A 123 8.42 -7.59 -16.07
N VAL A 124 8.22 -7.11 -14.84
CA VAL A 124 9.06 -7.46 -13.69
C VAL A 124 8.70 -8.86 -13.22
N GLN A 125 9.71 -9.67 -12.90
CA GLN A 125 9.48 -10.95 -12.25
C GLN A 125 9.07 -10.70 -10.79
N VAL A 126 7.83 -11.05 -10.45
CA VAL A 126 7.27 -10.84 -9.11
C VAL A 126 6.78 -12.15 -8.52
N ALA A 127 7.41 -12.57 -7.44
CA ALA A 127 6.87 -13.57 -6.54
C ALA A 127 5.91 -12.88 -5.56
N TYR A 128 4.64 -13.24 -5.61
CA TYR A 128 3.57 -12.58 -4.86
C TYR A 128 2.84 -13.59 -3.97
N GLU A 129 2.74 -13.28 -2.69
CA GLU A 129 2.02 -14.07 -1.69
C GLU A 129 0.94 -13.22 -1.01
N HIS A 130 -0.28 -13.76 -0.91
CA HIS A 130 -1.33 -13.18 -0.08
C HIS A 130 -1.62 -14.11 1.09
N VAL A 131 -1.57 -13.58 2.32
CA VAL A 131 -1.73 -14.37 3.54
C VAL A 131 -3.09 -14.07 4.18
N ASP A 132 -4.03 -15.01 4.00
CA ASP A 132 -5.45 -14.84 4.35
C ASP A 132 -5.72 -14.63 5.87
N ASN A 133 -4.81 -15.11 6.72
CA ASN A 133 -4.96 -15.09 8.19
C ASN A 133 -3.90 -14.24 8.89
N ALA A 134 -3.35 -13.24 8.20
CA ALA A 134 -2.34 -12.33 8.74
C ALA A 134 -2.85 -10.89 8.81
N PHE A 135 -2.18 -10.08 9.62
CA PHE A 135 -2.41 -8.65 9.81
C PHE A 135 -1.12 -7.87 9.54
N HIS A 136 -1.21 -6.55 9.55
CA HIS A 136 -0.04 -5.69 9.31
C HIS A 136 1.14 -6.02 10.24
N GLY A 137 2.30 -6.34 9.65
CA GLY A 137 3.51 -6.65 10.39
C GLY A 137 3.57 -8.04 11.03
N SER A 138 2.66 -8.98 10.70
CA SER A 138 2.67 -10.35 11.27
C SER A 138 4.04 -11.06 11.20
N ILE A 139 4.90 -10.75 10.22
CA ILE A 139 6.24 -11.33 10.06
C ILE A 139 7.21 -11.01 11.21
N ILE A 140 7.00 -9.94 11.98
CA ILE A 140 7.92 -9.58 13.09
C ILE A 140 7.65 -10.42 14.35
N PHE A 141 6.52 -11.12 14.41
CA PHE A 141 6.09 -11.94 15.54
C PHE A 141 6.72 -13.35 15.49
N ILE A 142 8.05 -13.39 15.37
CA ILE A 142 8.85 -14.62 15.18
C ILE A 142 9.70 -14.99 16.41
N SER A 143 9.77 -14.14 17.42
CA SER A 143 10.62 -14.34 18.61
C SER A 143 9.86 -14.17 19.93
N ASP A 144 10.32 -14.90 20.94
CA ASP A 144 9.94 -14.83 22.35
C ASP A 144 8.42 -14.78 22.64
N THR A 145 8.03 -14.01 23.66
CA THR A 145 6.71 -13.98 24.32
C THR A 145 5.53 -13.70 23.37
N PHE A 146 5.78 -13.21 22.16
CA PHE A 146 4.76 -12.87 21.17
C PHE A 146 4.86 -13.68 19.88
N THR A 147 5.49 -14.86 19.93
CA THR A 147 5.60 -15.76 18.77
C THR A 147 4.23 -16.17 18.25
N LEU A 148 4.02 -16.01 16.95
CA LEU A 148 2.84 -16.51 16.25
C LEU A 148 3.26 -17.48 15.13
N ASN A 149 2.54 -18.60 15.00
CA ASN A 149 2.77 -19.56 13.93
C ASN A 149 2.70 -18.90 12.54
N ILE A 150 1.85 -17.88 12.37
CA ILE A 150 1.72 -17.14 11.12
C ILE A 150 2.98 -16.33 10.81
N GLY A 151 3.59 -15.69 11.81
CA GLY A 151 4.82 -14.93 11.66
C GLY A 151 5.99 -15.83 11.27
N GLN A 152 6.14 -16.97 11.96
CA GLN A 152 7.16 -17.97 11.65
C GLN A 152 7.01 -18.53 10.23
N ARG A 153 5.78 -18.85 9.81
CA ARG A 153 5.52 -19.33 8.45
C ARG A 153 5.89 -18.29 7.39
N MET A 154 5.49 -17.03 7.60
CA MET A 154 5.83 -15.94 6.67
C MET A 154 7.34 -15.73 6.57
N ALA A 155 8.06 -15.77 7.69
CA ALA A 155 9.51 -15.65 7.70
C ALA A 155 10.19 -16.85 6.99
N ASN A 156 9.73 -18.07 7.24
CA ASN A 156 10.25 -19.26 6.58
C ASN A 156 10.02 -19.21 5.06
N ASN A 157 8.80 -18.83 4.60
CA ASN A 157 8.51 -18.65 3.18
C ASN A 157 9.44 -17.63 2.53
N TYR A 158 9.70 -16.50 3.20
CA TYR A 158 10.62 -15.49 2.73
C TYR A 158 12.07 -16.00 2.65
N ILE A 159 12.57 -16.68 3.70
CA ILE A 159 13.92 -17.26 3.73
C ILE A 159 14.09 -18.32 2.65
N GLU A 160 13.10 -19.20 2.47
CA GLU A 160 13.12 -20.20 1.39
C GLU A 160 13.15 -19.56 0.01
N TRP A 161 12.42 -18.45 -0.17
CA TRP A 161 12.48 -17.69 -1.41
C TRP A 161 13.87 -17.06 -1.63
N LEU A 162 14.46 -16.45 -0.60
CA LEU A 162 15.81 -15.91 -0.68
C LEU A 162 16.83 -16.99 -1.08
N ASN A 163 16.84 -18.13 -0.40
CA ASN A 163 17.76 -19.25 -0.68
C ASN A 163 17.66 -19.80 -2.11
N LYS A 164 16.55 -19.58 -2.80
CA LYS A 164 16.34 -20.01 -4.19
C LYS A 164 16.76 -18.98 -5.22
N ASN A 165 16.90 -17.71 -4.83
CA ASN A 165 17.01 -16.58 -5.77
C ASN A 165 18.23 -15.67 -5.53
N LEU A 166 18.99 -15.89 -4.45
CA LEU A 166 20.27 -15.24 -4.12
C LEU A 166 21.33 -16.30 -3.80
#